data_AF-A0A0D0SI99-F1
#
_entry.id   AF-A0A0D0SI99-F1
#
_cell.length_a   1.000
_cell.length_b   1.000
_cell.length_c   1.000
_cell.angle_alpha   90.00
_cell.angle_beta   90.00
_cell.angle_gamma   90.00
#
_symmetry.space_group_name_H-M   'P 1'
#
loop_
_entity.id
_entity.type
_entity.pdbx_description
1 polymer ?
#
loop_
_entity_poly.entity_id
_entity_poly.type
_entity_poly.pdbx_seq_one_letter_code
_entity_poly.pdbx_strand_id
1 'polypeptide(L)'
;MRKIFFVDLFNLFIITLGYMTLISLTLLAFDLFEIKTTGSVFLEGLSSITIFKIYSNSIFNGLFTLFLVITIILFLYKAYDLYRKDSK
;
A
#
# COMPACT_ATOMS: atom_id res chain seq x y z
N MET A 1 16.53 20.20 -7.53
CA MET A 1 15.16 19.65 -7.34
C MET A 1 15.11 18.14 -7.09
N ARG A 2 16.02 17.31 -7.63
CA ARG A 2 16.05 15.84 -7.36
C ARG A 2 16.08 15.45 -5.86
N LYS A 3 16.85 16.15 -5.01
CA LYS A 3 16.88 15.85 -3.56
C LYS A 3 15.53 16.05 -2.88
N ILE A 4 14.76 17.06 -3.28
CA ILE A 4 13.42 17.32 -2.73
C ILE A 4 12.45 16.21 -3.15
N PHE A 5 12.53 15.75 -4.41
CA PHE A 5 11.72 14.64 -4.91
C PHE A 5 11.91 13.35 -4.09
N PHE A 6 13.15 12.95 -3.80
CA PHE A 6 13.41 11.76 -3.00
C PHE A 6 12.94 11.88 -1.55
N VAL A 7 13.12 13.05 -0.92
CA VAL A 7 12.64 13.31 0.45
C VAL A 7 11.12 13.24 0.51
N ASP A 8 10.45 13.84 -0.46
CA ASP A 8 9.00 13.82 -0.58
C ASP A 8 8.44 12.41 -0.82
N LEU A 9 9.08 11.63 -1.68
CA LEU A 9 8.71 10.24 -1.96
C LEU A 9 8.90 9.37 -0.71
N PHE A 10 10.00 9.59 0.02
CA PHE A 10 10.28 8.90 1.27
C PHE A 10 9.26 9.25 2.37
N ASN A 11 8.85 10.52 2.48
CA ASN A 11 7.78 10.94 3.37
C ASN A 11 6.44 10.26 3.03
N LEU A 12 6.05 10.24 1.75
CA LEU A 12 4.86 9.53 1.29
C LEU A 12 4.92 8.04 1.59
N PHE A 13 6.09 7.42 1.39
CA PHE A 13 6.33 6.02 1.72
C PHE A 13 6.14 5.74 3.21
N ILE A 14 6.72 6.56 4.09
CA ILE A 14 6.56 6.45 5.56
C ILE A 14 5.09 6.60 5.97
N ILE A 15 4.40 7.62 5.43
CA ILE A 15 2.97 7.84 5.74
C ILE A 15 2.15 6.63 5.32
N THR A 16 2.40 6.09 4.13
CA THR A 16 1.71 4.90 3.61
C THR A 16 2.00 3.66 4.47
N LEU A 17 3.24 3.49 4.95
CA LEU A 17 3.63 2.45 5.91
C LEU A 17 2.88 2.58 7.24
N GLY A 18 2.71 3.80 7.74
CA GLY A 18 1.93 4.08 8.94
C GLY A 18 0.47 3.67 8.78
N TYR A 19 -0.17 4.07 7.68
CA TYR A 19 -1.55 3.65 7.38
C TYR A 19 -1.67 2.14 7.18
N MET A 20 -0.72 1.52 6.49
CA MET A 20 -0.68 0.06 6.30
C MET A 20 -0.62 -0.66 7.65
N THR A 21 0.17 -0.16 8.60
CA THR A 21 0.29 -0.72 9.95
C THR A 21 -1.01 -0.57 10.72
N LEU A 22 -1.65 0.61 10.69
CA LEU A 22 -2.94 0.84 11.33
C LEU A 22 -4.05 -0.06 10.76
N ILE A 23 -4.12 -0.19 9.44
CA ILE A 23 -5.10 -1.06 8.78
C ILE A 23 -4.82 -2.53 9.13
N SER A 24 -3.56 -2.95 9.15
CA SER A 24 -3.15 -4.30 9.54
C SER A 24 -3.53 -4.62 10.98
N LEU A 25 -3.30 -3.69 11.93
CA LEU A 25 -3.71 -3.85 13.33
C LEU A 25 -5.23 -3.92 13.48
N THR A 26 -5.96 -3.11 12.72
CA THR A 26 -7.43 -3.11 12.73
C THR A 26 -7.99 -4.43 12.19
N LEU A 27 -7.41 -4.95 11.10
CA LEU A 27 -7.80 -6.23 10.54
C LEU A 27 -7.41 -7.40 11.44
N LEU A 28 -6.25 -7.33 12.11
CA LEU A 28 -5.84 -8.30 13.11
C LEU A 28 -6.80 -8.31 14.30
N ALA A 29 -7.26 -7.12 14.75
CA ALA A 29 -8.29 -7.03 15.78
C ALA A 29 -9.62 -7.67 15.31
N PHE A 30 -10.08 -7.40 14.09
CA PHE A 30 -11.28 -8.02 13.55
C PHE A 30 -11.16 -9.54 13.39
N ASP A 31 -9.98 -10.03 12.98
CA ASP A 31 -9.69 -11.46 12.86
C ASP A 31 -9.73 -12.15 14.24
N LEU A 32 -9.20 -11.51 15.29
CA LEU A 32 -9.29 -12.00 16.67
C LEU A 32 -10.73 -12.11 17.21
N PHE A 33 -11.66 -11.30 16.68
CA PHE A 33 -13.08 -11.34 17.03
C PHE A 33 -13.92 -12.12 16.02
N GLU A 34 -13.30 -12.81 15.04
CA GLU A 34 -13.96 -13.54 13.94
C GLU A 34 -14.94 -12.67 13.10
N ILE A 35 -14.74 -11.35 13.09
CA ILE A 35 -15.61 -10.40 12.39
C ILE A 35 -15.19 -10.32 10.92
N LYS A 36 -15.95 -10.98 10.04
CA LYS A 36 -15.77 -10.88 8.59
C LYS A 36 -16.32 -9.55 8.08
N THR A 37 -15.46 -8.70 7.54
CA THR A 37 -15.84 -7.41 6.96
C THR A 37 -15.72 -7.45 5.43
N THR A 38 -16.47 -6.62 4.71
CA THR A 38 -16.32 -6.49 3.25
C THR A 38 -14.88 -6.15 2.85
N GLY A 39 -14.17 -5.40 3.71
CA GLY A 39 -12.75 -5.08 3.55
C GLY A 39 -11.83 -6.30 3.67
N SER A 40 -12.08 -7.21 4.63
CA SER A 40 -11.27 -8.44 4.75
C SER A 40 -11.48 -9.37 3.56
N VAL A 41 -12.71 -9.52 3.07
CA VAL A 41 -13.02 -10.31 1.87
C VAL A 41 -12.35 -9.73 0.62
N PHE A 42 -12.34 -8.39 0.48
CA PHE A 42 -11.63 -7.72 -0.62
C PHE A 42 -10.13 -8.00 -0.57
N LEU A 43 -9.52 -7.98 0.62
CA LEU A 43 -8.10 -8.28 0.81
C LEU A 43 -7.77 -9.75 0.56
N GLU A 44 -8.63 -10.68 0.94
CA GLU A 44 -8.49 -12.08 0.55
C GLU A 44 -8.59 -12.25 -0.97
N GLY A 45 -9.49 -11.54 -1.64
CA GLY A 45 -9.56 -11.49 -3.09
C GLY A 45 -8.28 -10.96 -3.73
N LEU A 46 -7.73 -9.87 -3.20
CA LEU A 46 -6.42 -9.31 -3.59
C LEU A 46 -5.28 -10.28 -3.32
N SER A 47 -5.37 -11.11 -2.29
CA SER A 47 -4.39 -12.17 -1.98
C SER A 47 -4.21 -13.16 -3.13
N SER A 48 -5.29 -13.42 -3.90
CA SER A 48 -5.27 -14.37 -5.01
C SER A 48 -4.39 -13.91 -6.18
N ILE A 49 -4.25 -12.60 -6.36
CA ILE A 49 -3.42 -11.97 -7.39
C ILE A 49 -2.03 -11.56 -6.86
N THR A 50 -1.74 -11.82 -5.58
CA THR A 50 -0.44 -11.54 -4.97
C THR A 50 0.63 -12.46 -5.53
N ILE A 51 1.61 -11.88 -6.23
CA ILE A 51 2.75 -12.61 -6.81
C ILE A 51 3.68 -13.15 -5.72
N PHE A 52 3.92 -12.37 -4.65
CA PHE A 52 4.78 -12.73 -3.53
C PHE A 52 3.96 -13.02 -2.27
N LYS A 53 3.71 -14.30 -1.98
CA LYS A 53 3.04 -14.75 -0.74
C LYS A 53 4.04 -14.81 0.40
N ILE A 54 4.34 -13.65 0.98
CA ILE A 54 5.33 -13.50 2.06
C ILE A 54 4.74 -13.91 3.41
N TYR A 55 3.43 -13.74 3.59
CA TYR A 55 2.73 -14.00 4.84
C TYR A 55 1.92 -15.31 4.77
N SER A 56 1.79 -15.99 5.92
CA SER A 56 0.94 -17.19 6.04
C SER A 56 -0.56 -16.86 5.90
N ASN A 57 -0.99 -15.70 6.39
CA ASN A 57 -2.38 -15.26 6.30
C ASN A 57 -2.63 -14.51 4.97
N SER A 58 -3.69 -14.91 4.27
CA SER A 58 -4.15 -14.37 2.99
C SER A 58 -4.39 -12.86 3.04
N ILE A 59 -4.99 -12.36 4.13
CA ILE A 59 -5.35 -10.94 4.30
C ILE A 59 -4.11 -10.05 4.27
N PHE A 60 -3.02 -10.46 4.94
CA PHE A 60 -1.77 -9.69 4.95
C PHE A 60 -1.09 -9.66 3.58
N ASN A 61 -1.16 -10.75 2.81
CA ASN A 61 -0.68 -10.77 1.42
C ASN A 61 -1.49 -9.80 0.53
N GLY A 62 -2.81 -9.74 0.72
CA GLY A 62 -3.67 -8.78 0.02
C GLY A 62 -3.33 -7.33 0.38
N LEU A 63 -3.12 -7.06 1.66
CA LEU A 63 -2.68 -5.76 2.19
C LEU A 63 -1.34 -5.33 1.58
N PHE A 64 -0.38 -6.25 1.52
CA PHE A 64 0.92 -6.01 0.92
C PHE A 64 0.81 -5.69 -0.57
N THR A 65 -0.05 -6.40 -1.29
CA THR A 65 -0.32 -6.14 -2.71
C THR A 65 -0.91 -4.75 -2.92
N LEU A 66 -1.90 -4.38 -2.10
CA LEU A 66 -2.53 -3.07 -2.14
C LEU A 66 -1.53 -1.94 -1.87
N PHE A 67 -0.63 -2.15 -0.91
CA PHE A 67 0.46 -1.22 -0.63
C PHE A 67 1.41 -1.03 -1.82
N LEU A 68 1.84 -2.12 -2.46
CA LEU A 68 2.69 -2.05 -3.65
C LEU A 68 2.00 -1.30 -4.80
N VAL A 69 0.73 -1.61 -5.05
CA VAL A 69 -0.06 -0.93 -6.11
C VAL A 69 -0.15 0.57 -5.84
N ILE A 70 -0.51 0.98 -4.63
CA ILE A 70 -0.59 2.40 -4.27
C ILE A 70 0.78 3.08 -4.39
N THR A 71 1.84 2.41 -3.94
CA THR A 71 3.21 2.96 -4.01
C THR A 71 3.65 3.17 -5.45
N ILE A 72 3.37 2.22 -6.34
CA ILE A 72 3.66 2.33 -7.78
C ILE A 72 2.85 3.48 -8.40
N ILE A 73 1.56 3.58 -8.10
CA ILE A 73 0.70 4.66 -8.62
C ILE A 73 1.21 6.04 -8.17
N LEU A 74 1.56 6.19 -6.88
CA LEU A 74 2.12 7.43 -6.34
C LEU A 74 3.46 7.78 -6.99
N PHE A 75 4.32 6.78 -7.21
CA PHE A 75 5.58 6.98 -7.89
C PHE A 75 5.38 7.44 -9.34
N LEU A 76 4.48 6.79 -10.09
CA LEU A 76 4.15 7.18 -11.46
C LEU A 76 3.55 8.58 -11.54
N TYR A 77 2.63 8.91 -10.63
CA TYR A 77 2.03 10.24 -10.55
C TYR A 77 3.09 11.31 -10.31
N LYS A 78 3.98 11.09 -9.35
CA LYS A 78 5.03 12.06 -9.02
C LYS A 78 6.11 12.16 -10.10
N ALA A 79 6.43 11.05 -10.77
CA ALA A 79 7.31 11.03 -11.93
C ALA A 79 6.71 11.81 -13.11
N TYR A 80 5.40 11.68 -13.35
CA TYR A 80 4.69 12.43 -14.38
C TYR A 80 4.65 13.93 -14.07
N ASP A 81 4.36 14.31 -12.81
CA ASP A 81 4.38 15.71 -12.38
C ASP A 81 5.75 16.35 -12.57
N LEU A 82 6.84 15.62 -12.24
CA LEU A 82 8.20 16.07 -12.47
C LEU A 82 8.49 16.27 -13.97
N TYR A 83 8.14 15.31 -14.82
CA TYR A 83 8.34 15.41 -16.27
C TYR A 83 7.58 16.60 -16.88
N ARG A 84 6.34 16.83 -16.45
CA ARG A 84 5.54 17.97 -16.91
C ARG A 84 6.13 19.31 -16.48
N LYS A 85 6.72 19.38 -15.29
CA LYS A 85 7.31 20.60 -14.74
C LYS A 85 8.62 20.99 -15.42
N ASP A 86 9.41 20.02 -15.87
CA ASP A 86 10.64 20.25 -16.65
C ASP A 86 10.37 20.55 -18.14
N SER A 87 9.14 20.33 -18.63
CA SER A 87 8.73 20.59 -20.02
C SER A 87 8.10 21.99 -20.25
N LYS A 88 8.07 22.85 -19.23
CA LYS A 88 7.67 24.27 -19.30
C LYS A 88 8.86 25.16 -18.96
#